data_AF-A0A956H7L4-F1
#
_entry.id   AF-A0A956H7L4-F1
#
_cell.length_a   1.000
_cell.length_b   1.000
_cell.length_c   1.000
_cell.angle_alpha   90.00
_cell.angle_beta   90.00
_cell.angle_gamma   90.00
#
_symmetry.space_group_name_H-M   'P 1'
#
loop_
_entity.id
_entity.type
_entity.pdbx_description
1 polymer ?
#
loop_
_entity_poly.entity_id
_entity_poly.type
_entity_poly.pdbx_seq_one_letter_code
_entity_poly.pdbx_strand_id
1 'polypeptide(L)'
;MTTGDRPRIGAALLILAIASSLACGPEQSELIDDARVATRRGLDQAGREIEQARERYQIDEKVDQARRELGDKLDDQVERAREQLERGIDEAAAGFEALAEQGLEQGAEVSEQLAYQPLPGAAEAIACEGARCKMDAAFIDRLAENPQQLTREAMLLPGRTAEGRPGLALARVQPGSIPALLGLRDGDLLLELNGTALGSLAAIRAVDDALAGRDQAELSYERDGVQATLVVLREPPGRG
;
A
#
# COMPACT_ATOMS: atom_id res chain seq x y z
N MET A 1 34.57 9.42 60.18
CA MET A 1 34.62 10.20 61.43
C MET A 1 35.04 11.63 61.08
N THR A 2 34.37 12.59 61.74
CA THR A 2 34.56 14.08 61.79
C THR A 2 34.26 14.88 60.51
N THR A 3 33.07 15.48 60.30
CA THR A 3 32.45 16.73 60.83
C THR A 3 33.05 18.07 60.38
N GLY A 4 32.15 18.96 59.89
CA GLY A 4 32.26 20.42 59.91
C GLY A 4 32.86 21.01 58.62
N ASP A 5 32.33 22.06 58.00
CA ASP A 5 31.57 23.18 58.54
C ASP A 5 30.79 23.87 57.40
N ARG A 6 29.54 24.29 57.67
CA ARG A 6 28.65 24.94 56.68
C ARG A 6 28.83 26.46 56.75
N PRO A 7 28.97 27.19 55.61
CA PRO A 7 29.10 28.64 55.67
C PRO A 7 27.77 29.30 56.07
N ARG A 8 27.87 30.17 57.08
CA ARG A 8 26.80 30.98 57.69
C ARG A 8 26.27 32.04 56.71
N ILE A 9 25.38 31.65 55.82
CA ILE A 9 24.63 32.57 54.93
C ILE A 9 23.53 33.32 55.72
N GLY A 10 23.18 32.88 56.93
CA GLY A 10 22.08 33.43 57.75
C GLY A 10 22.37 34.76 58.48
N ALA A 11 23.62 35.21 58.59
CA ALA A 11 23.94 36.42 59.37
C ALA A 11 23.94 37.72 58.54
N ALA A 12 24.15 37.64 57.22
CA ALA A 12 24.21 38.82 56.35
C ALA A 12 22.82 39.38 55.99
N LEU A 13 21.78 38.55 55.98
CA LEU A 13 20.41 38.95 55.63
C LEU A 13 19.63 39.58 56.79
N LEU A 14 20.03 39.37 58.04
CA LEU A 14 19.33 39.95 59.20
C LEU A 14 19.73 41.42 59.46
N ILE A 15 20.92 41.84 59.03
CA ILE A 15 21.36 43.23 59.17
C ILE A 15 20.66 44.15 58.16
N LEU A 16 20.26 43.63 56.98
CA LEU A 16 19.55 44.44 55.98
C LEU A 16 18.06 44.68 56.31
N ALA A 17 17.46 43.89 57.20
CA ALA A 17 16.03 43.97 57.52
C ALA A 17 15.69 44.93 58.68
N ILE A 18 16.68 45.40 59.45
CA ILE A 18 16.47 46.30 60.61
C ILE A 18 16.55 47.79 60.21
N ALA A 19 16.99 48.13 58.99
CA ALA A 19 17.10 49.51 58.53
C ALA A 19 15.77 50.16 58.07
N SER A 20 14.65 49.42 58.07
CA SER A 20 13.40 49.85 57.43
C SER A 20 12.42 50.62 58.33
N SER A 21 12.77 50.97 59.58
CA SER A 21 11.84 51.61 60.52
C SER A 21 12.35 52.90 61.19
N LEU A 22 13.47 53.45 60.77
CA LEU A 22 13.96 54.76 61.23
C LEU A 22 13.91 55.76 60.09
N ALA A 23 13.33 56.92 60.38
CA ALA A 23 13.16 58.05 59.48
C ALA A 23 14.38 58.24 58.55
N CYS A 24 14.12 58.26 57.25
CA CYS A 24 15.12 58.45 56.21
C CYS A 24 15.67 59.89 56.32
N GLY A 25 16.75 60.04 57.09
CA GLY A 25 17.56 61.25 57.08
C GLY A 25 18.39 61.33 55.79
N PRO A 26 18.68 62.54 55.28
CA PRO A 26 19.43 62.73 54.03
C PRO A 26 20.77 61.97 53.99
N GLU A 27 21.41 61.74 55.14
CA GLU A 27 22.67 60.98 55.25
C GLU A 27 22.56 59.49 54.85
N GLN A 28 21.41 58.82 55.01
CA GLN A 28 21.31 57.39 54.67
C GLN A 28 21.00 57.13 53.19
N SER A 29 20.34 58.07 52.51
CA SER A 29 20.17 58.03 51.05
C SER A 29 21.51 58.12 50.34
N GLU A 30 22.39 59.00 50.83
CA GLU A 30 23.73 59.21 50.31
C GLU A 30 24.58 57.93 50.42
N LEU A 31 24.48 57.22 51.55
CA LEU A 31 25.19 55.95 51.76
C LEU A 31 24.77 54.83 50.79
N ILE A 32 23.47 54.75 50.45
CA ILE A 32 22.95 53.75 49.50
C ILE A 32 23.37 54.10 48.07
N ASP A 33 23.34 55.39 47.72
CA ASP A 33 23.77 55.85 46.41
C ASP A 33 25.28 55.66 46.20
N ASP A 34 26.10 55.90 47.23
CA ASP A 34 27.54 55.59 47.21
C ASP A 34 27.81 54.09 47.03
N ALA A 35 27.06 53.22 47.71
CA ALA A 35 27.18 51.77 47.56
C ALA A 35 26.82 51.29 46.14
N ARG A 36 25.79 51.91 45.52
CA ARG A 36 25.41 51.63 44.13
C ARG A 36 26.48 52.09 43.15
N VAL A 37 27.04 53.28 43.36
CA VAL A 37 28.12 53.83 42.54
C VAL A 37 29.37 52.96 42.65
N ALA A 38 29.75 52.53 43.86
CA ALA A 38 30.87 51.62 44.08
C ALA A 38 30.67 50.27 43.39
N THR A 39 29.45 49.70 43.49
CA THR A 39 29.10 48.43 42.83
C THR A 39 29.17 48.56 41.32
N ARG A 40 28.62 49.65 40.74
CA ARG A 40 28.66 49.89 39.29
C ARG A 40 30.11 50.02 38.81
N ARG A 41 30.94 50.78 39.53
CA ARG A 41 32.38 50.89 39.21
C ARG A 41 33.09 49.54 39.27
N GLY A 42 32.76 48.70 40.24
CA GLY A 42 33.30 47.33 40.35
C GLY A 42 32.88 46.43 39.18
N LEU A 43 31.61 46.48 38.76
CA LEU A 43 31.13 45.75 37.58
C LEU A 43 31.76 46.27 36.28
N ASP A 44 31.91 47.58 36.14
CA ASP A 44 32.57 48.17 34.97
C ASP A 44 34.05 47.78 34.92
N GLN A 45 34.72 47.70 36.07
CA GLN A 45 36.10 47.23 36.16
C GLN A 45 36.21 45.74 35.80
N ALA A 46 35.35 44.89 36.35
CA ALA A 46 35.31 43.47 36.02
C ALA A 46 35.00 43.24 34.53
N GLY A 47 34.09 44.02 33.95
CA GLY A 47 33.80 44.00 32.52
C GLY A 47 35.03 44.29 31.66
N ARG A 48 35.77 45.35 32.00
CA ARG A 48 37.04 45.68 31.31
C ARG A 48 38.10 44.61 31.47
N GLU A 49 38.23 44.00 32.65
CA GLU A 49 39.18 42.90 32.87
C GLU A 49 38.82 41.65 32.05
N ILE A 50 37.53 41.33 31.92
CA ILE A 50 37.04 40.24 31.06
C ILE A 50 37.28 40.55 29.58
N GLU A 51 37.03 41.79 29.15
CA GLU A 51 37.26 42.22 27.77
C GLU A 51 38.75 42.20 27.41
N GLN A 52 39.61 42.71 28.30
CA GLN A 52 41.06 42.58 28.16
C GLN A 52 41.50 41.12 28.16
N ALA A 53 40.89 40.25 28.96
CA ALA A 53 41.19 38.83 28.92
C ALA A 53 40.75 38.20 27.58
N ARG A 54 39.58 38.55 27.04
CA ARG A 54 39.12 38.10 25.72
C ARG A 54 40.08 38.49 24.62
N GLU A 55 40.56 39.74 24.62
CA GLU A 55 41.56 40.25 23.69
C GLU A 55 42.91 39.54 23.87
N ARG A 56 43.42 39.47 25.11
CA ARG A 56 44.72 38.81 25.41
C ARG A 56 44.74 37.34 25.01
N TYR A 57 43.62 36.64 25.14
CA TYR A 57 43.52 35.22 24.82
C TYR A 57 42.99 34.94 23.40
N GLN A 58 42.68 35.99 22.63
CA GLN A 58 42.12 35.91 21.28
C GLN A 58 40.93 34.94 21.22
N ILE A 59 40.04 35.04 22.21
CA ILE A 59 38.98 34.04 22.40
C ILE A 59 38.04 34.02 21.20
N ASP A 60 37.66 35.17 20.68
CA ASP A 60 36.72 35.28 19.56
C ASP A 60 37.30 34.69 18.26
N GLU A 61 38.58 34.92 17.98
CA GLU A 61 39.28 34.36 16.82
C GLU A 61 39.33 32.83 16.87
N LYS A 62 39.61 32.26 18.05
CA LYS A 62 39.64 30.80 18.25
C LYS A 62 38.26 30.17 18.14
N VAL A 63 37.21 30.86 18.62
CA VAL A 63 35.83 30.40 18.46
C VAL A 63 35.43 30.40 16.98
N ASP A 64 35.79 31.43 16.22
CA ASP A 64 35.50 31.51 14.79
C ASP A 64 36.28 30.48 13.98
N GLN A 65 37.55 30.24 14.32
CA GLN A 65 38.34 29.17 13.73
C GLN A 65 37.71 27.79 14.00
N ALA A 66 37.35 27.50 15.26
CA ALA A 66 36.71 26.24 15.61
C ALA A 66 35.38 26.04 14.87
N ARG A 67 34.58 27.11 14.72
CA ARG A 67 33.32 27.07 13.96
C ARG A 67 33.54 26.76 12.48
N ARG A 68 34.55 27.36 11.85
CA ARG A 68 34.92 27.06 10.45
C ARG A 68 35.37 25.61 10.29
N GLU A 69 36.29 25.16 11.13
CA GLU A 69 36.79 23.77 11.09
C GLU A 69 35.70 22.72 11.32
N LEU A 70 34.71 23.03 12.17
CA LEU A 70 33.54 22.19 12.38
C LEU A 70 32.59 22.22 11.17
N GLY A 71 32.38 23.38 10.56
CA GLY A 71 31.60 23.54 9.34
C GLY A 71 32.18 22.73 8.18
N ASP A 72 33.47 22.91 7.90
CA ASP A 72 34.15 22.23 6.79
C ASP A 72 34.11 20.70 6.97
N LYS A 73 34.33 20.20 8.20
CA LYS A 73 34.24 18.76 8.50
C LYS A 73 32.83 18.21 8.34
N LEU A 74 31.81 19.01 8.67
CA LEU A 74 30.41 18.60 8.51
C LEU A 74 30.04 18.55 7.03
N ASP A 75 30.45 19.54 6.24
CA ASP A 75 30.21 19.57 4.80
C ASP A 75 30.90 18.39 4.10
N ASP A 76 32.15 18.07 4.46
CA ASP A 76 32.86 16.88 3.97
C ASP A 76 32.15 15.56 4.32
N GLN A 77 31.48 15.49 5.48
CA GLN A 77 30.71 14.30 5.88
C GLN A 77 29.40 14.20 5.11
N VAL A 78 28.71 15.33 4.92
CA VAL A 78 27.46 15.39 4.15
C VAL A 78 27.71 15.02 2.69
N GLU A 79 28.78 15.51 2.08
CA GLU A 79 29.11 15.20 0.69
C GLU A 79 29.43 13.71 0.51
N ARG A 80 30.23 13.13 1.41
CA ARG A 80 30.51 11.68 1.40
C ARG A 80 29.26 10.83 1.58
N ALA A 81 28.35 11.24 2.46
CA ALA A 81 27.08 10.55 2.67
C ALA A 81 26.19 10.63 1.43
N ARG A 82 26.18 11.78 0.74
CA ARG A 82 25.46 11.98 -0.51
C ARG A 82 26.00 11.10 -1.63
N GLU A 83 27.31 11.05 -1.83
CA GLU A 83 27.95 10.17 -2.82
C GLU A 83 27.70 8.69 -2.55
N GLN A 84 27.66 8.28 -1.28
CA GLN A 84 27.31 6.90 -0.90
C GLN A 84 25.84 6.60 -1.21
N LEU A 85 24.96 7.55 -0.94
CA LEU A 85 23.54 7.42 -1.22
C LEU A 85 23.25 7.36 -2.72
N GLU A 86 23.86 8.24 -3.52
CA GLU A 86 23.71 8.26 -4.98
C GLU A 86 24.18 6.94 -5.59
N ARG A 87 25.35 6.42 -5.18
CA ARG A 87 25.82 5.09 -5.60
C ARG A 87 24.86 3.97 -5.19
N GLY A 88 24.35 4.01 -3.96
CA GLY A 88 23.38 3.01 -3.50
C GLY A 88 22.06 3.04 -4.29
N ILE A 89 21.62 4.22 -4.72
CA ILE A 89 20.44 4.38 -5.57
C ILE A 89 20.71 3.81 -6.98
N ASP A 90 21.86 4.09 -7.57
CA ASP A 90 22.23 3.59 -8.90
C ASP A 90 22.38 2.06 -8.92
N GLU A 91 23.03 1.49 -7.89
CA GLU A 91 23.16 0.04 -7.72
C GLU A 91 21.78 -0.63 -7.56
N ALA A 92 20.88 -0.02 -6.79
CA ALA A 92 19.52 -0.52 -6.65
C ALA A 92 18.74 -0.44 -7.97
N ALA A 93 18.85 0.67 -8.71
CA ALA A 93 18.20 0.86 -10.00
C ALA A 93 18.66 -0.20 -11.02
N ALA A 94 19.98 -0.43 -11.13
CA ALA A 94 20.54 -1.46 -11.98
C ALA A 94 20.08 -2.87 -11.58
N GLY A 95 19.96 -3.14 -10.27
CA GLY A 95 19.41 -4.39 -9.76
C GLY A 95 17.95 -4.62 -10.18
N PHE A 96 17.11 -3.58 -10.11
CA PHE A 96 15.72 -3.67 -10.55
C PHE A 96 15.58 -3.80 -12.07
N GLU A 97 16.42 -3.12 -12.85
CA GLU A 97 16.44 -3.24 -14.31
C GLU A 97 16.83 -4.66 -14.75
N ALA A 98 17.87 -5.24 -14.16
CA ALA A 98 18.27 -6.63 -14.42
C ALA A 98 17.17 -7.64 -14.06
N LEU A 99 16.45 -7.42 -12.95
CA LEU A 99 15.30 -8.25 -12.56
C LEU A 99 14.11 -8.07 -13.52
N ALA A 100 13.89 -6.87 -14.05
CA ALA A 100 12.85 -6.61 -15.03
C ALA A 100 13.14 -7.33 -16.36
N GLU A 101 14.39 -7.27 -16.85
CA GLU A 101 14.82 -7.98 -18.06
C GLU A 101 14.65 -9.51 -17.90
N GLN A 102 15.13 -10.07 -16.79
CA GLN A 102 14.96 -11.50 -16.49
C GLN A 102 13.48 -11.90 -16.35
N GLY A 103 12.66 -11.04 -15.75
CA GLY A 103 11.22 -11.28 -15.60
C GLY A 103 10.46 -11.26 -16.94
N LEU A 104 10.89 -10.44 -17.90
CA LEU A 104 10.27 -10.36 -19.22
C LEU A 104 10.53 -11.61 -20.07
N GLU A 105 11.77 -12.13 -20.05
CA GLU A 105 12.13 -13.35 -20.79
C GLU A 105 11.41 -14.58 -20.24
N GLN A 106 11.42 -14.76 -18.92
CA GLN A 106 10.70 -15.86 -18.28
C GLN A 106 9.17 -15.70 -18.41
N GLY A 107 8.67 -14.46 -18.41
CA GLY A 107 7.26 -14.16 -18.60
C GLY A 107 6.77 -14.51 -20.00
N ALA A 108 7.58 -14.30 -21.04
CA ALA A 108 7.23 -14.60 -22.43
C ALA A 108 7.05 -16.11 -22.67
N GLU A 109 8.00 -16.94 -22.25
CA GLU A 109 7.92 -18.40 -22.40
C GLU A 109 6.73 -18.99 -21.64
N VAL A 110 6.46 -18.50 -20.44
CA VAL A 110 5.31 -18.93 -19.63
C VAL A 110 3.99 -18.44 -20.24
N SER A 111 3.96 -17.25 -20.85
CA SER A 111 2.76 -16.71 -21.50
C SER A 111 2.33 -17.53 -22.71
N GLU A 112 3.27 -18.04 -23.50
CA GLU A 112 2.98 -18.86 -24.68
C GLU A 112 2.49 -20.26 -24.28
N GLN A 113 3.05 -20.84 -23.22
CA GLN A 113 2.61 -22.11 -22.65
C GLN A 113 1.23 -22.03 -21.96
N LEU A 114 0.87 -20.86 -21.46
CA LEU A 114 -0.43 -20.59 -20.82
C LEU A 114 -1.46 -20.01 -21.79
N ALA A 115 -1.11 -19.79 -23.06
CA ALA A 115 -2.03 -19.28 -24.06
C ALA A 115 -3.20 -20.26 -24.21
N TYR A 116 -4.42 -19.76 -23.96
CA TYR A 116 -5.63 -20.53 -24.13
C TYR A 116 -5.76 -21.00 -25.58
N GLN A 117 -6.13 -22.26 -25.76
CA GLN A 117 -6.47 -22.85 -27.05
C GLN A 117 -7.95 -23.24 -27.02
N PRO A 118 -8.78 -22.71 -27.94
CA PRO A 118 -10.16 -23.12 -28.07
C PRO A 118 -10.31 -24.63 -28.22
N LEU A 119 -11.40 -25.18 -27.70
CA LEU A 119 -11.68 -26.61 -27.82
C LEU A 119 -11.86 -26.98 -29.31
N PRO A 120 -11.15 -28.01 -29.81
CA PRO A 120 -11.23 -28.39 -31.21
C PRO A 120 -12.66 -28.69 -31.67
N GLY A 121 -13.08 -28.02 -32.75
CA GLY A 121 -14.41 -28.18 -33.33
C GLY A 121 -15.52 -27.38 -32.63
N ALA A 122 -15.21 -26.56 -31.62
CA ALA A 122 -16.24 -25.84 -30.87
C ALA A 122 -16.98 -24.80 -31.72
N ALA A 123 -16.26 -24.05 -32.57
CA ALA A 123 -16.87 -23.01 -33.40
C ALA A 123 -17.79 -23.58 -34.48
N GLU A 124 -17.49 -24.79 -34.97
CA GLU A 124 -18.29 -25.50 -35.96
C GLU A 124 -19.50 -26.20 -35.32
N ALA A 125 -19.33 -26.70 -34.10
CA ALA A 125 -20.35 -27.46 -33.38
C ALA A 125 -21.41 -26.59 -32.70
N ILE A 126 -21.18 -25.27 -32.56
CA ILE A 126 -22.07 -24.35 -31.84
C ILE A 126 -22.61 -23.29 -32.80
N ALA A 127 -23.93 -23.22 -32.92
CA ALA A 127 -24.60 -22.21 -33.74
C ALA A 127 -25.70 -21.51 -32.92
N CYS A 128 -25.65 -20.17 -32.82
CA CYS A 128 -26.60 -19.40 -32.03
C CYS A 128 -27.41 -18.41 -32.89
N GLU A 129 -28.70 -18.33 -32.61
CA GLU A 129 -29.62 -17.29 -33.08
C GLU A 129 -30.18 -16.55 -31.86
N GLY A 130 -29.54 -15.44 -31.50
CA GLY A 130 -29.85 -14.71 -30.27
C GLY A 130 -29.54 -15.55 -29.03
N ALA A 131 -30.54 -15.77 -28.18
CA ALA A 131 -30.40 -16.57 -26.96
C ALA A 131 -30.79 -18.04 -27.14
N ARG A 132 -30.91 -18.52 -28.38
CA ARG A 132 -31.17 -19.93 -28.70
C ARG A 132 -29.98 -20.48 -29.48
N CYS A 133 -29.29 -21.44 -28.90
CA CYS A 133 -28.13 -22.09 -29.48
C CYS A 133 -28.42 -23.56 -29.76
N LYS A 134 -27.77 -24.08 -30.79
CA LYS A 134 -27.68 -25.50 -31.11
C LYS A 134 -26.26 -25.96 -30.88
N MET A 135 -26.11 -27.18 -30.38
CA MET A 135 -24.83 -27.83 -30.17
C MET A 135 -24.88 -29.25 -30.72
N ASP A 136 -23.88 -29.63 -31.53
CA ASP A 136 -23.76 -30.99 -32.05
C ASP A 136 -23.72 -32.03 -30.91
N ALA A 137 -24.56 -33.06 -30.99
CA ALA A 137 -24.58 -34.14 -30.02
C ALA A 137 -23.21 -34.82 -29.86
N ALA A 138 -22.49 -35.05 -30.97
CA ALA A 138 -21.16 -35.64 -30.93
C ALA A 138 -20.13 -34.76 -30.21
N PHE A 139 -20.28 -33.43 -30.31
CA PHE A 139 -19.43 -32.50 -29.58
C PHE A 139 -19.75 -32.54 -28.07
N ILE A 140 -21.03 -32.51 -27.71
CA ILE A 140 -21.47 -32.65 -26.30
C ILE A 140 -20.95 -33.95 -25.68
N ASP A 141 -21.05 -35.07 -26.40
CA ASP A 141 -20.60 -36.37 -25.89
C ASP A 141 -19.09 -36.38 -25.62
N ARG A 142 -18.27 -35.79 -26.51
CA ARG A 142 -16.82 -35.65 -26.27
C ARG A 142 -16.50 -34.82 -25.03
N LEU A 143 -17.26 -33.75 -24.77
CA LEU A 143 -17.06 -32.93 -23.58
C LEU A 143 -17.41 -33.70 -22.30
N ALA A 144 -18.47 -34.52 -22.35
CA ALA A 144 -18.86 -35.37 -21.23
C ALA A 144 -17.80 -36.45 -20.91
N GLU A 145 -17.08 -36.95 -21.92
CA GLU A 145 -15.98 -37.90 -21.75
C GLU A 145 -14.75 -37.28 -21.06
N ASN A 146 -14.50 -35.98 -21.25
CA ASN A 146 -13.36 -35.28 -20.63
C ASN A 146 -13.73 -33.90 -20.05
N PRO A 147 -14.47 -33.85 -18.93
CA PRO A 147 -14.95 -32.59 -18.35
C PRO A 147 -13.84 -31.66 -17.85
N GLN A 148 -12.64 -32.18 -17.61
CA GLN A 148 -11.51 -31.38 -17.12
C GLN A 148 -11.10 -30.29 -18.12
N GLN A 149 -11.38 -30.47 -19.41
CA GLN A 149 -11.11 -29.47 -20.45
C GLN A 149 -11.95 -28.20 -20.27
N LEU A 150 -13.15 -28.30 -19.69
CA LEU A 150 -14.04 -27.16 -19.45
C LEU A 150 -13.51 -26.18 -18.40
N THR A 151 -12.56 -26.60 -17.56
CA THR A 151 -12.00 -25.76 -16.49
C THR A 151 -11.20 -24.56 -17.00
N ARG A 152 -10.82 -24.55 -18.27
CA ARG A 152 -10.04 -23.47 -18.91
C ARG A 152 -10.90 -22.49 -19.71
N GLU A 153 -12.20 -22.77 -19.86
CA GLU A 153 -13.11 -21.99 -20.71
C GLU A 153 -13.49 -20.65 -20.07
N ALA A 154 -13.72 -20.67 -18.75
CA ALA A 154 -14.00 -19.50 -17.92
C ALA A 154 -13.77 -19.81 -16.44
N MET A 155 -13.61 -18.77 -15.63
CA MET A 155 -13.59 -18.84 -14.18
C MET A 155 -15.01 -18.65 -13.63
N LEU A 156 -15.40 -19.51 -12.70
CA LEU A 156 -16.66 -19.38 -11.95
C LEU A 156 -16.37 -18.84 -10.56
N LEU A 157 -17.03 -17.74 -10.20
CA LEU A 157 -16.90 -17.08 -8.91
C LEU A 157 -18.26 -17.06 -8.19
N PRO A 158 -18.31 -17.25 -6.85
CA PRO A 158 -19.55 -17.00 -6.12
C PRO A 158 -20.01 -15.55 -6.32
N GLY A 159 -21.28 -15.36 -6.64
CA GLY A 159 -21.89 -14.05 -6.86
C GLY A 159 -23.31 -13.96 -6.30
N ARG A 160 -23.89 -12.76 -6.37
CA ARG A 160 -25.28 -12.49 -5.98
C ARG A 160 -25.94 -11.51 -6.94
N THR A 161 -27.23 -11.70 -7.20
CA THR A 161 -28.04 -10.75 -8.00
C THR A 161 -28.17 -9.41 -7.29
N ALA A 162 -28.69 -8.41 -7.99
CA ALA A 162 -29.09 -7.14 -7.37
C ALA A 162 -30.07 -7.34 -6.18
N GLU A 163 -30.92 -8.36 -6.23
CA GLU A 163 -31.85 -8.73 -5.15
C GLU A 163 -31.26 -9.70 -4.12
N GLY A 164 -29.96 -10.00 -4.21
CA GLY A 164 -29.23 -10.81 -3.23
C GLY A 164 -29.32 -12.33 -3.42
N ARG A 165 -29.92 -12.81 -4.52
CA ARG A 165 -30.01 -14.26 -4.81
C ARG A 165 -28.63 -14.82 -5.18
N PRO A 166 -28.18 -15.94 -4.61
CA PRO A 166 -26.87 -16.51 -4.90
C PRO A 166 -26.80 -17.10 -6.31
N GLY A 167 -25.65 -16.97 -6.96
CA GLY A 167 -25.35 -17.51 -8.29
C GLY A 167 -23.84 -17.68 -8.53
N LEU A 168 -23.47 -17.98 -9.78
CA LEU A 168 -22.07 -18.11 -10.21
C LEU A 168 -21.75 -17.05 -11.26
N ALA A 169 -20.87 -16.11 -10.93
CA ALA A 169 -20.40 -15.09 -11.86
C ALA A 169 -19.33 -15.67 -12.79
N LEU A 170 -19.48 -15.42 -14.08
CA LEU A 170 -18.46 -15.70 -15.09
C LEU A 170 -17.39 -14.62 -15.08
N ALA A 171 -16.13 -15.05 -15.08
CA ALA A 171 -14.97 -14.18 -15.19
C ALA A 171 -13.90 -14.84 -16.06
N ARG A 172 -13.05 -14.04 -16.72
CA ARG A 172 -11.99 -14.55 -17.60
C ARG A 172 -12.51 -15.52 -18.68
N VAL A 173 -13.67 -15.20 -19.26
CA VAL A 173 -14.22 -15.92 -20.41
C VAL A 173 -13.23 -15.82 -21.57
N GLN A 174 -12.71 -16.96 -22.03
CA GLN A 174 -11.67 -16.97 -23.04
C GLN A 174 -12.27 -16.73 -24.45
N PRO A 175 -11.60 -15.98 -25.34
CA PRO A 175 -12.05 -15.84 -26.73
C PRO A 175 -12.13 -17.20 -27.42
N GLY A 176 -13.25 -17.49 -28.10
CA GLY A 176 -13.48 -18.78 -28.76
C GLY A 176 -13.85 -19.94 -27.83
N SER A 177 -13.98 -19.69 -26.53
CA SER A 177 -14.51 -20.66 -25.57
C SER A 177 -16.00 -20.93 -25.77
N ILE A 178 -16.49 -22.05 -25.21
CA ILE A 178 -17.91 -22.42 -25.23
C ILE A 178 -18.79 -21.30 -24.65
N PRO A 179 -18.53 -20.72 -23.46
CA PRO A 179 -19.33 -19.61 -22.96
C PRO A 179 -19.35 -18.41 -23.92
N ALA A 180 -18.20 -18.06 -24.53
CA ALA A 180 -18.13 -16.96 -25.50
C ALA A 180 -18.96 -17.27 -26.76
N LEU A 181 -18.87 -18.49 -27.29
CA LEU A 181 -19.64 -18.94 -28.46
C LEU A 181 -21.15 -18.99 -28.18
N LEU A 182 -21.54 -19.25 -26.94
CA LEU A 182 -22.92 -19.17 -26.46
C LEU A 182 -23.41 -17.73 -26.19
N GLY A 183 -22.56 -16.72 -26.39
CA GLY A 183 -22.90 -15.30 -26.16
C GLY A 183 -22.85 -14.86 -24.69
N LEU A 184 -22.30 -15.70 -23.80
CA LEU A 184 -22.00 -15.34 -22.43
C LEU A 184 -20.72 -14.52 -22.36
N ARG A 185 -20.59 -13.68 -21.34
CA ARG A 185 -19.47 -12.75 -21.15
C ARG A 185 -19.10 -12.58 -19.69
N ASP A 186 -17.94 -11.97 -19.47
CA ASP A 186 -17.51 -11.57 -18.13
C ASP A 186 -18.57 -10.70 -17.44
N GLY A 187 -18.87 -11.03 -16.19
CA GLY A 187 -19.88 -10.35 -15.38
C GLY A 187 -21.27 -10.97 -15.45
N ASP A 188 -21.54 -11.91 -16.35
CA ASP A 188 -22.79 -12.66 -16.33
C ASP A 188 -22.90 -13.50 -15.06
N LEU A 189 -24.03 -13.40 -14.36
CA LEU A 189 -24.31 -14.17 -13.15
C LEU A 189 -25.26 -15.31 -13.48
N LEU A 190 -24.75 -16.54 -13.50
CA LEU A 190 -25.52 -17.75 -13.74
C LEU A 190 -26.37 -18.09 -12.52
N LEU A 191 -27.67 -18.29 -12.72
CA LEU A 191 -28.65 -18.43 -11.65
C LEU A 191 -29.20 -19.84 -11.57
N GLU A 192 -29.75 -20.36 -12.66
CA GLU A 192 -30.38 -21.68 -12.69
C GLU A 192 -30.08 -22.40 -14.00
N LEU A 193 -29.91 -23.72 -13.93
CA LEU A 193 -29.82 -24.60 -15.09
C LEU A 193 -30.94 -25.64 -15.01
N ASN A 194 -31.86 -25.64 -15.97
CA ASN A 194 -33.00 -26.54 -16.01
C ASN A 194 -33.83 -26.55 -14.71
N GLY A 195 -33.95 -25.38 -14.06
CA GLY A 195 -34.63 -25.21 -12.77
C GLY A 195 -33.78 -25.53 -11.53
N THR A 196 -32.53 -25.96 -11.71
CA THR A 196 -31.58 -26.20 -10.61
C THR A 196 -30.77 -24.93 -10.33
N ALA A 197 -30.94 -24.35 -9.15
CA ALA A 197 -30.22 -23.14 -8.74
C ALA A 197 -28.72 -23.38 -8.57
N LEU A 198 -27.87 -22.54 -9.19
CA LEU A 198 -26.42 -22.68 -9.28
C LEU A 198 -25.64 -22.03 -8.12
N GLY A 199 -26.32 -21.39 -7.16
CA GLY A 199 -25.71 -20.61 -6.07
C GLY A 199 -25.01 -21.41 -4.96
N SER A 200 -24.74 -22.70 -5.13
CA SER A 200 -24.05 -23.52 -4.11
C SER A 200 -23.14 -24.58 -4.72
N LEU A 201 -22.12 -25.00 -3.97
CA LEU A 201 -21.24 -26.11 -4.38
C LEU A 201 -22.01 -27.43 -4.59
N ALA A 202 -23.12 -27.64 -3.86
CA ALA A 202 -23.99 -28.79 -4.05
C ALA A 202 -24.70 -28.75 -5.42
N ALA A 203 -25.00 -27.55 -5.92
CA ALA A 203 -25.63 -27.38 -7.21
C ALA A 203 -24.74 -27.84 -8.37
N ILE A 204 -23.42 -27.66 -8.27
CA ILE A 204 -22.47 -28.09 -9.30
C ILE A 204 -22.56 -29.61 -9.53
N ARG A 205 -22.82 -30.40 -8.47
CA ARG A 205 -23.05 -31.85 -8.61
C ARG A 205 -24.42 -32.17 -9.23
N ALA A 206 -25.42 -31.35 -8.94
CA ALA A 206 -26.77 -31.51 -9.48
C ALA A 206 -26.89 -31.06 -10.94
N VAL A 207 -25.86 -30.39 -11.50
CA VAL A 207 -25.80 -30.02 -12.93
C VAL A 207 -25.80 -31.25 -13.82
N ASP A 208 -25.07 -32.31 -13.45
CA ASP A 208 -25.03 -33.56 -14.21
C ASP A 208 -26.45 -34.16 -14.31
N ASP A 209 -27.17 -34.23 -13.19
CA ASP A 209 -28.57 -34.69 -13.15
C ASP A 209 -29.51 -33.76 -13.91
N ALA A 210 -29.27 -32.45 -13.85
CA ALA A 210 -30.08 -31.45 -14.55
C ALA A 210 -29.95 -31.57 -16.07
N LEU A 211 -28.84 -32.10 -16.58
CA LEU A 211 -28.56 -32.29 -18.00
C LEU A 211 -28.85 -33.74 -18.47
N ALA A 212 -28.83 -34.71 -17.57
CA ALA A 212 -28.96 -36.13 -17.89
C ALA A 212 -30.24 -36.45 -18.69
N GLY A 213 -30.06 -37.07 -19.86
CA GLY A 213 -31.16 -37.54 -20.70
C GLY A 213 -32.01 -36.44 -21.35
N ARG A 214 -31.52 -35.19 -21.38
CA ARG A 214 -32.23 -34.06 -21.99
C ARG A 214 -31.59 -33.63 -23.31
N ASP A 215 -32.43 -33.33 -24.29
CA ASP A 215 -32.02 -32.74 -25.57
C ASP A 215 -32.03 -31.21 -25.54
N GLN A 216 -32.40 -30.61 -24.40
CA GLN A 216 -32.43 -29.17 -24.21
C GLN A 216 -31.96 -28.79 -22.81
N ALA A 217 -31.18 -27.72 -22.73
CA ALA A 217 -30.80 -27.06 -21.50
C ALA A 217 -31.25 -25.59 -21.51
N GLU A 218 -31.81 -25.12 -20.41
CA GLU A 218 -32.22 -23.74 -20.19
C GLU A 218 -31.38 -23.16 -19.04
N LEU A 219 -30.56 -22.16 -19.35
CA LEU A 219 -29.72 -21.44 -18.40
C LEU A 219 -30.30 -20.05 -18.18
N SER A 220 -30.75 -19.76 -16.96
CA SER A 220 -31.09 -18.41 -16.55
C SER A 220 -29.84 -17.70 -16.01
N TYR A 221 -29.68 -16.45 -16.39
CA TYR A 221 -28.58 -15.61 -15.95
C TYR A 221 -29.03 -14.16 -15.78
N GLU A 222 -28.27 -13.38 -15.02
CA GLU A 222 -28.43 -11.95 -14.88
C GLU A 222 -27.23 -11.23 -15.50
N ARG A 223 -27.51 -10.20 -16.27
CA ARG A 223 -26.52 -9.34 -16.91
C ARG A 223 -26.95 -7.89 -16.69
N ASP A 224 -26.08 -7.12 -16.06
CA ASP A 224 -26.34 -5.71 -15.77
C ASP A 224 -27.67 -5.48 -15.01
N GLY A 225 -28.03 -6.42 -14.12
CA GLY A 225 -29.28 -6.41 -13.35
C GLY A 225 -30.53 -6.87 -14.12
N VAL A 226 -30.38 -7.29 -15.38
CA VAL A 226 -31.48 -7.81 -16.20
C VAL A 226 -31.36 -9.31 -16.35
N GLN A 227 -32.44 -10.03 -16.03
CA GLN A 227 -32.49 -11.48 -16.21
C GLN A 227 -32.76 -11.84 -17.67
N ALA A 228 -32.06 -12.87 -18.13
CA ALA A 228 -32.20 -13.45 -19.46
C ALA A 228 -32.11 -14.98 -19.37
N THR A 229 -32.55 -15.65 -20.43
CA THR A 229 -32.51 -17.11 -20.55
C THR A 229 -31.81 -17.50 -21.83
N LEU A 230 -30.77 -18.32 -21.72
CA LEU A 230 -30.09 -18.99 -22.81
C LEU A 230 -30.66 -20.41 -22.95
N VAL A 231 -31.07 -20.78 -24.16
CA VAL A 231 -31.56 -22.13 -24.47
C VAL A 231 -30.53 -22.81 -25.36
N VAL A 232 -30.07 -23.99 -24.97
CA VAL A 232 -29.14 -24.82 -25.73
C VAL A 232 -29.86 -26.10 -26.14
N LEU A 233 -29.93 -26.36 -27.44
CA LEU A 233 -30.52 -27.55 -28.04
C LEU A 233 -29.43 -28.52 -28.48
N ARG A 234 -29.53 -29.78 -28.08
CA ARG A 234 -28.70 -30.87 -28.59
C ARG A 234 -29.18 -31.23 -29.99
N GLU A 235 -28.38 -30.93 -31.01
CA GLU A 235 -28.69 -31.29 -32.38
C GLU A 235 -28.28 -32.76 -32.63
N PRO A 236 -29.22 -33.63 -33.05
CA PRO A 236 -28.88 -35.01 -33.34
C PRO A 236 -27.89 -35.09 -34.51
N PRO A 237 -26.99 -36.09 -34.53
CA PRO A 237 -26.05 -36.23 -35.62
C PRO A 237 -26.83 -36.33 -36.95
N GLY A 238 -26.47 -35.49 -37.91
CA GLY A 238 -27.12 -35.47 -39.22
C GLY A 238 -27.10 -36.86 -39.85
N ARG A 239 -28.26 -37.35 -40.29
CA ARG A 239 -28.34 -38.56 -41.13
C ARG A 239 -27.74 -38.22 -42.48
N GLY A 240 -26.45 -38.52 -42.65
CA GLY A 240 -25.79 -38.58 -43.96
C GLY A 240 -26.38 -39.67 -44.85
#